data_AF-A0A838UPH6-F1
#
_entry.id   AF-A0A838UPH6-F1
#
_cell.length_a   1.000
_cell.length_b   1.000
_cell.length_c   1.000
_cell.angle_alpha   90.00
_cell.angle_beta   90.00
_cell.angle_gamma   90.00
#
_symmetry.space_group_name_H-M   'P 1'
#
loop_
_entity.id
_entity.type
_entity.pdbx_description
1 polymer ?
#
loop_
_entity_poly.entity_id
_entity_poly.type
_entity_poly.pdbx_seq_one_letter_code
_entity_poly.pdbx_strand_id
1 'polypeptide(L)'
;MNEALLTLIAAAVPGVLIALLAHQLDLRRDVAEERRISQNARTLLRLEVTANRTALQNFWTTINALDTPDGRKNANDHLAAMTERGLLSYPLPEWDFSRWERLPARALSAFTTAELAQIDALNRGIRAFNDLYKQLITITPDEMAELNKDRFWVNRFSGWREGIFTRLTSAVEGALRAPLPLK
;
A
#
# COMPACT_ATOMS: atom_id res chain seq x y z
N MET A 1 -50.05 -32.53 43.05
CA MET A 1 -48.89 -31.61 43.04
C MET A 1 -47.88 -31.95 41.94
N ASN A 2 -47.62 -33.22 41.63
CA ASN A 2 -46.67 -33.60 40.57
C ASN A 2 -47.15 -33.33 39.12
N GLU A 3 -48.45 -33.45 38.81
CA GLU A 3 -48.94 -33.25 37.43
C GLU A 3 -48.87 -31.80 36.94
N ALA A 4 -49.16 -30.84 37.81
CA ALA A 4 -49.03 -29.41 37.52
C ALA A 4 -47.57 -29.01 37.24
N LEU A 5 -46.62 -29.66 37.92
CA LEU A 5 -45.19 -29.41 37.76
C LEU A 5 -44.66 -30.05 36.46
N LEU A 6 -45.12 -31.26 36.12
CA LEU A 6 -44.83 -31.93 34.85
C LEU A 6 -45.39 -31.17 33.64
N THR A 7 -46.61 -30.64 33.72
CA THR A 7 -47.20 -29.84 32.63
C THR A 7 -46.52 -28.49 32.46
N LEU A 8 -46.11 -27.84 33.55
CA LEU A 8 -45.33 -26.59 33.49
C LEU A 8 -43.96 -26.81 32.84
N ILE A 9 -43.26 -27.90 33.20
CA ILE A 9 -41.98 -28.28 32.59
C ILE A 9 -42.19 -28.63 31.11
N ALA A 10 -43.20 -29.43 30.78
CA ALA A 10 -43.52 -29.81 29.40
C ALA A 10 -43.86 -28.59 28.52
N ALA A 11 -44.51 -27.56 29.08
CA ALA A 11 -44.81 -26.30 28.39
C ALA A 11 -43.58 -25.39 28.22
N ALA A 12 -42.59 -25.47 29.12
CA ALA A 12 -41.38 -24.66 29.08
C ALA A 12 -40.29 -25.20 28.12
N VAL A 13 -40.21 -26.52 27.96
CA VAL A 13 -39.20 -27.20 27.11
C VAL A 13 -39.18 -26.70 25.65
N PRO A 14 -40.32 -26.51 24.96
CA PRO A 14 -40.33 -25.96 23.60
C PRO A 14 -39.73 -24.56 23.50
N GLY A 15 -39.99 -23.69 24.50
CA GLY A 15 -39.44 -22.33 24.53
C GLY A 15 -37.91 -22.32 24.68
N VAL A 16 -37.37 -23.19 25.52
CA VAL A 16 -35.91 -23.35 25.70
C VAL A 16 -35.26 -23.89 24.43
N LEU A 17 -35.89 -24.87 23.76
CA LEU A 17 -35.37 -25.41 22.49
C LEU A 17 -35.37 -24.37 21.36
N ILE A 18 -36.42 -23.56 21.24
CA ILE A 18 -36.48 -22.48 20.27
C ILE A 18 -35.41 -21.43 20.57
N ALA A 19 -35.20 -21.06 21.84
CA ALA A 19 -34.14 -20.13 22.23
C ALA A 19 -32.74 -20.66 21.90
N LEU A 20 -32.47 -21.94 22.14
CA LEU A 20 -31.21 -22.60 21.78
C LEU A 20 -30.98 -22.63 20.26
N LEU A 21 -32.02 -22.96 19.48
CA LEU A 21 -31.95 -22.95 18.01
C LEU A 21 -31.73 -21.53 17.45
N ALA A 22 -32.43 -20.53 18.00
CA ALA A 22 -32.25 -19.14 17.63
C ALA A 22 -30.83 -18.66 17.93
N HIS A 23 -30.31 -18.98 19.12
CA HIS A 23 -28.93 -18.65 19.50
C HIS A 23 -27.91 -19.34 18.58
N GLN A 24 -28.12 -20.60 18.23
CA GLN A 24 -27.23 -21.33 17.33
C GLN A 24 -27.24 -20.76 15.90
N LEU A 25 -28.40 -20.28 15.43
CA LEU A 25 -28.53 -19.57 14.15
C LEU A 25 -27.82 -18.22 14.16
N ASP A 26 -27.92 -17.48 15.26
CA ASP A 26 -27.20 -16.20 15.44
C ASP A 26 -25.69 -16.40 15.43
N LEU A 27 -25.19 -17.39 16.19
CA LEU A 27 -23.76 -17.74 16.17
C LEU A 27 -23.26 -18.10 14.77
N ARG A 28 -24.08 -18.81 13.98
CA ARG A 28 -23.72 -19.13 12.58
C ARG A 28 -23.70 -17.89 11.68
N ARG A 29 -24.62 -16.94 11.90
CA ARG A 29 -24.64 -15.66 11.17
C ARG A 29 -23.41 -14.82 11.53
N ASP A 30 -23.09 -14.70 12.81
CA ASP A 30 -21.93 -13.96 13.29
C ASP A 30 -20.63 -14.52 12.70
N VAL A 31 -20.46 -15.84 12.71
CA VAL A 31 -19.29 -16.50 12.09
C VAL A 31 -19.23 -16.29 10.58
N ALA A 32 -20.37 -16.33 9.88
CA ALA A 32 -20.42 -16.09 8.44
C ALA A 32 -20.09 -14.63 8.09
N GLU A 33 -20.58 -13.68 8.89
CA GLU A 33 -20.29 -12.26 8.75
C GLU A 33 -18.80 -11.99 9.02
N GLU A 34 -18.23 -12.57 10.07
CA GLU A 34 -16.81 -12.43 10.40
C GLU A 34 -15.90 -12.94 9.28
N ARG A 35 -16.24 -14.11 8.70
CA ARG A 35 -15.53 -14.63 7.52
C ARG A 35 -15.61 -13.67 6.34
N ARG A 36 -16.79 -13.10 6.08
CA ARG A 36 -16.99 -12.15 4.98
C ARG A 36 -16.19 -10.87 5.19
N ILE A 37 -16.19 -10.30 6.40
CA ILE A 37 -15.41 -9.10 6.74
C ILE A 37 -13.91 -9.38 6.54
N SER A 38 -13.43 -10.52 7.03
CA SER A 38 -12.02 -10.93 6.87
C SER A 38 -11.61 -11.09 5.40
N GLN A 39 -12.44 -11.77 4.60
CA GLN A 39 -12.21 -11.94 3.17
C GLN A 39 -12.20 -10.60 2.41
N ASN A 40 -13.12 -9.70 2.75
CA ASN A 40 -13.18 -8.37 2.15
C ASN A 40 -11.94 -7.55 2.49
N ALA A 41 -11.51 -7.55 3.75
CA ALA A 41 -10.31 -6.85 4.19
C ALA A 41 -9.05 -7.37 3.47
N ARG A 42 -8.90 -8.69 3.35
CA ARG A 42 -7.79 -9.31 2.60
C ARG A 42 -7.84 -8.98 1.11
N THR A 43 -9.04 -8.95 0.52
CA THR A 43 -9.22 -8.59 -0.89
C THR A 43 -8.85 -7.13 -1.13
N LEU A 44 -9.32 -6.21 -0.28
CA LEU A 44 -8.98 -4.79 -0.35
C LEU A 44 -7.48 -4.58 -0.22
N LEU A 45 -6.82 -5.28 0.71
CA LEU A 45 -5.36 -5.22 0.84
C LEU A 45 -4.67 -5.66 -0.43
N ARG A 46 -5.08 -6.81 -0.98
CA ARG A 46 -4.49 -7.35 -2.21
C ARG A 46 -4.63 -6.37 -3.38
N LEU A 47 -5.79 -5.72 -3.52
CA LEU A 47 -6.03 -4.71 -4.54
C LEU A 47 -5.13 -3.49 -4.34
N GLU A 48 -5.03 -2.96 -3.13
CA GLU A 48 -4.18 -1.81 -2.79
C GLU A 48 -2.69 -2.09 -3.10
N VAL A 49 -2.20 -3.26 -2.66
CA VAL A 49 -0.81 -3.70 -2.91
C VAL A 49 -0.55 -3.85 -4.41
N THR A 50 -1.50 -4.44 -5.14
CA THR A 50 -1.37 -4.65 -6.59
C THR A 50 -1.37 -3.31 -7.34
N ALA A 51 -2.27 -2.40 -6.97
CA ALA A 51 -2.33 -1.06 -7.56
C ALA A 51 -1.01 -0.30 -7.33
N ASN A 52 -0.49 -0.31 -6.10
CA ASN A 52 0.76 0.36 -5.75
C ASN A 52 1.97 -0.24 -6.48
N ARG A 53 2.05 -1.56 -6.60
CA ARG A 53 3.10 -2.20 -7.41
C ARG A 53 3.01 -1.84 -8.88
N THR A 54 1.79 -1.84 -9.43
CA THR A 54 1.57 -1.47 -10.83
C THR A 54 1.98 -0.03 -11.08
N ALA A 55 1.64 0.90 -10.19
CA ALA A 55 2.08 2.29 -10.27
C ALA A 55 3.61 2.41 -10.23
N LEU A 56 4.28 1.72 -9.29
CA LEU A 56 5.74 1.68 -9.20
C LEU A 56 6.40 1.08 -10.45
N GLN A 57 5.84 0.01 -11.00
CA GLN A 57 6.37 -0.63 -12.20
C GLN A 57 6.20 0.23 -13.45
N ASN A 58 5.05 0.89 -13.60
CA ASN A 58 4.79 1.84 -14.68
C ASN A 58 5.72 3.04 -14.59
N PHE A 59 5.89 3.58 -13.39
CA PHE A 59 6.86 4.63 -13.09
C PHE A 59 8.27 4.21 -13.51
N TRP A 60 8.72 3.05 -13.04
CA TRP A 60 10.07 2.53 -13.33
C TRP A 60 10.29 2.29 -14.82
N THR A 61 9.28 1.74 -15.51
CA THR A 61 9.34 1.50 -16.95
C THR A 61 9.40 2.81 -17.72
N THR A 62 8.61 3.82 -17.29
CA THR A 62 8.57 5.12 -17.96
C THR A 62 9.89 5.85 -17.80
N ILE A 63 10.47 5.87 -16.60
CA ILE A 63 11.77 6.51 -16.35
C ILE A 63 12.88 5.83 -17.17
N ASN A 64 12.94 4.50 -17.16
CA ASN A 64 13.93 3.77 -17.96
C ASN A 64 13.72 3.86 -19.46
N ALA A 65 12.52 4.22 -19.93
CA ALA A 65 12.26 4.50 -21.34
C ALA A 65 12.76 5.89 -21.77
N LEU A 66 13.01 6.80 -20.82
CA LEU A 66 13.60 8.11 -21.10
C LEU A 66 15.10 8.03 -21.38
N ASP A 67 15.73 6.87 -21.15
CA ASP A 67 17.12 6.65 -21.50
C ASP A 67 17.38 6.66 -23.01
N THR A 68 18.52 7.24 -23.38
CA THR A 68 19.17 6.94 -24.66
C THR A 68 20.07 5.71 -24.50
N PRO A 69 20.44 5.02 -25.60
CA PRO A 69 21.35 3.86 -25.55
C PRO A 69 22.68 4.11 -24.83
N ASP A 70 23.13 5.36 -24.78
CA ASP A 70 24.35 5.78 -24.06
C ASP A 70 24.11 6.22 -22.61
N GLY A 71 22.91 6.73 -22.26
CA GLY A 71 22.57 7.19 -20.90
C GLY A 71 22.51 6.09 -19.82
N ARG A 72 22.35 4.82 -20.23
CA ARG A 72 22.34 3.66 -19.32
C ARG A 72 23.68 3.37 -18.64
N LYS A 73 24.77 4.02 -19.06
CA LYS A 73 26.12 3.73 -18.58
C LYS A 73 26.44 4.41 -17.24
N ASN A 74 25.74 5.49 -16.88
CA ASN A 74 25.99 6.27 -15.67
C ASN A 74 24.69 6.91 -15.13
N ALA A 75 24.47 6.86 -13.82
CA ALA A 75 23.30 7.44 -13.15
C ALA A 75 23.16 8.96 -13.40
N ASN A 76 24.28 9.67 -13.56
CA ASN A 76 24.28 11.10 -13.89
C ASN A 76 23.75 11.39 -15.31
N ASP A 77 24.11 10.57 -16.29
CA ASP A 77 23.66 10.75 -17.68
C ASP A 77 22.16 10.42 -17.80
N HIS A 78 21.69 9.44 -17.04
CA HIS A 78 20.28 9.11 -16.91
C HIS A 78 19.46 10.27 -16.33
N LEU A 79 19.92 10.87 -15.22
CA LEU A 79 19.27 12.03 -14.60
C LEU A 79 19.26 13.26 -15.50
N ALA A 80 20.34 13.48 -16.26
CA ALA A 80 20.40 14.57 -17.23
C ALA A 80 19.32 14.40 -18.30
N ALA A 81 19.23 13.20 -18.88
CA ALA A 81 18.21 12.86 -19.88
C ALA A 81 16.77 12.99 -19.32
N MET A 82 16.53 12.60 -18.07
CA MET A 82 15.24 12.78 -17.40
C MET A 82 14.88 14.25 -17.21
N THR A 83 15.86 15.09 -16.83
CA THR A 83 15.66 16.51 -16.57
C THR A 83 15.33 17.27 -17.85
N GLU A 84 16.02 16.96 -18.94
CA GLU A 84 15.77 17.55 -20.26
C GLU A 84 14.40 17.17 -20.85
N ARG A 85 13.92 15.96 -20.55
CA ARG A 85 12.62 15.45 -21.03
C ARG A 85 11.45 15.77 -20.09
N GLY A 86 11.72 16.57 -19.05
CA GLY A 86 10.80 16.90 -17.97
C GLY A 86 10.72 15.77 -16.96
N LEU A 87 11.10 16.02 -15.71
CA LEU A 87 10.74 15.13 -14.60
C LEU A 87 9.21 15.20 -14.44
N LEU A 88 8.55 14.26 -15.11
CA LEU A 88 7.13 14.27 -15.39
C LEU A 88 6.30 14.30 -14.11
N SER A 89 5.17 14.99 -14.18
CA SER A 89 4.05 14.94 -13.23
C SER A 89 3.46 13.52 -13.15
N TYR A 90 4.16 12.59 -12.50
CA TYR A 90 3.75 11.20 -12.41
C TYR A 90 2.80 10.99 -11.22
N PRO A 91 1.69 10.25 -11.38
CA PRO A 91 0.86 9.86 -10.26
C PRO A 91 1.65 8.90 -9.37
N LEU A 92 1.95 9.34 -8.15
CA LEU A 92 2.69 8.58 -7.17
C LEU A 92 1.80 7.50 -6.54
N PRO A 93 2.35 6.33 -6.19
CA PRO A 93 1.63 5.37 -5.37
C PRO A 93 1.31 6.02 -4.02
N GLU A 94 0.04 5.98 -3.62
CA GLU A 94 -0.40 6.52 -2.35
C GLU A 94 -1.15 5.43 -1.59
N TRP A 95 -0.96 5.42 -0.27
CA TRP A 95 -1.73 4.57 0.62
C TRP A 95 -3.00 5.31 1.02
N ASP A 96 -4.17 4.83 0.59
CA ASP A 96 -5.44 5.51 0.88
C ASP A 96 -5.95 5.15 2.28
N PHE A 97 -5.51 5.91 3.28
CA PHE A 97 -5.94 5.74 4.68
C PHE A 97 -7.46 5.83 4.86
N SER A 98 -8.16 6.63 4.04
CA SER A 98 -9.60 6.81 4.16
C SER A 98 -10.37 5.52 3.85
N ARG A 99 -9.83 4.64 2.99
CA ARG A 99 -10.41 3.31 2.72
C ARG A 99 -10.25 2.37 3.90
N TRP A 100 -9.14 2.47 4.61
CA TRP A 100 -8.84 1.62 5.76
C TRP A 100 -9.58 2.05 7.03
N GLU A 101 -9.77 3.34 7.25
CA GLU A 101 -10.55 3.87 8.37
C GLU A 101 -12.03 3.49 8.30
N ARG A 102 -12.55 3.26 7.09
CA ARG A 102 -13.94 2.82 6.87
C ARG A 102 -14.14 1.34 7.14
N LEU A 103 -13.06 0.56 7.34
CA LEU A 103 -13.20 -0.83 7.70
C LEU A 103 -13.61 -0.96 9.17
N PRO A 104 -14.46 -1.94 9.52
CA PRO A 104 -14.76 -2.23 10.91
C PRO A 104 -13.47 -2.51 11.68
N ALA A 105 -13.35 -2.08 12.94
CA ALA A 105 -12.18 -2.40 13.76
C ALA A 105 -11.88 -3.91 13.82
N ARG A 106 -12.93 -4.74 13.73
CA ARG A 106 -12.85 -6.20 13.63
C ARG A 106 -12.19 -6.71 12.33
N ALA A 107 -12.04 -5.89 11.30
CA ALA A 107 -11.29 -6.25 10.10
C ALA A 107 -9.78 -6.37 10.38
N LEU A 108 -9.26 -5.72 11.44
CA LEU A 108 -7.84 -5.83 11.81
C LEU A 108 -7.49 -7.21 12.36
N SER A 109 -8.44 -7.94 12.96
CA SER A 109 -8.22 -9.33 13.41
C SER A 109 -8.11 -10.33 12.25
N ALA A 110 -8.41 -9.91 11.01
CA ALA A 110 -8.25 -10.72 9.81
C ALA A 110 -6.78 -10.98 9.43
N PHE A 111 -5.86 -10.22 10.02
CA PHE A 111 -4.44 -10.26 9.72
C PHE A 111 -3.64 -10.77 10.92
N THR A 112 -2.67 -11.63 10.64
CA THR A 112 -1.64 -12.04 11.60
C THR A 112 -0.67 -10.89 11.85
N THR A 113 0.04 -10.93 12.98
CA THR A 113 1.10 -9.93 13.29
C THR A 113 2.17 -9.88 12.21
N ALA A 114 2.51 -11.02 11.59
CA ALA A 114 3.47 -11.09 10.49
C ALA A 114 2.96 -10.41 9.22
N GLU A 115 1.67 -10.56 8.90
CA GLU A 115 1.04 -9.86 7.77
C GLU A 115 1.00 -8.34 8.04
N LEU A 116 0.62 -7.92 9.25
CA LEU A 116 0.62 -6.51 9.65
C LEU A 116 2.00 -5.88 9.55
N ALA A 117 3.05 -6.58 9.98
CA ALA A 117 4.43 -6.09 9.86
C ALA A 117 4.87 -5.91 8.39
N GLN A 118 4.45 -6.81 7.50
CA GLN A 118 4.74 -6.70 6.07
C GLN A 118 3.98 -5.54 5.41
N ILE A 119 2.73 -5.30 5.79
CA ILE A 119 1.92 -4.16 5.33
C ILE A 119 2.58 -2.85 5.76
N ASP A 120 2.97 -2.75 7.03
CA ASP A 120 3.66 -1.57 7.57
C ASP A 120 4.99 -1.31 6.85
N ALA A 121 5.78 -2.36 6.60
CA ALA A 121 7.02 -2.24 5.81
C ALA A 121 6.77 -1.72 4.39
N LEU A 122 5.73 -2.22 3.70
CA LEU A 122 5.35 -1.74 2.37
C LEU A 122 4.92 -0.27 2.40
N ASN A 123 4.09 0.13 3.36
CA ASN A 123 3.63 1.50 3.51
C ASN A 123 4.79 2.47 3.76
N ARG A 124 5.71 2.11 4.65
CA ARG A 124 6.95 2.88 4.87
C ARG A 124 7.79 2.99 3.60
N GLY A 125 7.91 1.90 2.82
CA GLY A 125 8.63 1.91 1.54
C GLY A 125 8.01 2.87 0.53
N ILE A 126 6.68 2.86 0.38
CA ILE A 126 5.95 3.78 -0.51
C ILE A 126 6.16 5.24 -0.09
N ARG A 127 6.07 5.54 1.21
CA ARG A 127 6.33 6.90 1.73
C ARG A 127 7.75 7.36 1.45
N ALA A 128 8.74 6.51 1.75
CA ALA A 128 10.14 6.82 1.48
C ALA A 128 10.40 7.05 -0.01
N PHE A 129 9.78 6.26 -0.89
CA PHE A 129 9.81 6.47 -2.34
C PHE A 129 9.24 7.83 -2.73
N ASN A 130 8.05 8.18 -2.26
CA ASN A 130 7.40 9.45 -2.57
C ASN A 130 8.22 10.65 -2.07
N ASP A 131 8.82 10.56 -0.89
CA ASP A 131 9.65 11.62 -0.33
C ASP A 131 10.95 11.79 -1.13
N LEU A 132 11.62 10.70 -1.49
CA LEU A 132 12.81 10.72 -2.36
C LEU A 132 12.48 11.29 -3.74
N TYR A 133 11.34 10.91 -4.31
CA TYR A 133 10.91 11.43 -5.60
C TYR A 133 10.57 12.92 -5.53
N LYS A 134 9.87 13.37 -4.49
CA LYS A 134 9.62 14.80 -4.26
C LYS A 134 10.92 15.59 -4.16
N GLN A 135 11.90 15.08 -3.42
CA GLN A 135 13.23 15.69 -3.32
C GLN A 135 13.96 15.72 -4.66
N LEU A 136 13.79 14.67 -5.49
CA LEU A 136 14.39 14.60 -6.81
C LEU A 136 13.83 15.67 -7.75
N ILE A 137 12.51 15.88 -7.74
CA ILE A 137 11.82 16.76 -8.69
C ILE A 137 11.77 18.22 -8.24
N THR A 138 11.91 18.48 -6.93
CA THR A 138 11.81 19.84 -6.39
C THR A 138 13.14 20.56 -6.63
N ILE A 139 13.08 21.68 -7.34
CA ILE A 139 14.19 22.62 -7.46
C ILE A 139 13.95 23.75 -6.47
N THR A 140 14.85 23.91 -5.50
CA THR A 140 14.78 25.01 -4.54
C THR A 140 15.14 26.34 -5.20
N PRO A 141 14.72 27.48 -4.64
CA PRO A 141 15.08 28.80 -5.17
C PRO A 141 16.60 29.02 -5.26
N ASP A 142 17.37 28.52 -4.29
CA ASP A 142 18.82 28.64 -4.25
C ASP A 142 19.48 27.79 -5.34
N GLU A 143 19.00 26.55 -5.53
CA GLU A 143 19.43 25.70 -6.65
C GLU A 143 19.11 26.38 -7.98
N MET A 144 17.90 26.91 -8.17
CA MET A 144 17.51 27.62 -9.39
C MET A 144 18.42 28.83 -9.67
N ALA A 145 18.80 29.57 -8.62
CA ALA A 145 19.73 30.70 -8.73
C ALA A 145 21.15 30.27 -9.12
N GLU A 146 21.59 29.08 -8.73
CA GLU A 146 22.86 28.50 -9.20
C GLU A 146 22.77 27.94 -10.63
N LEU A 147 21.68 27.27 -10.97
CA LEU A 147 21.46 26.73 -12.32
C LEU A 147 21.39 27.83 -13.38
N ASN A 148 20.79 28.98 -13.07
CA ASN A 148 20.73 30.13 -13.97
C ASN A 148 22.11 30.79 -14.26
N LYS A 149 23.14 30.46 -13.48
CA LYS A 149 24.50 31.01 -13.65
C LYS A 149 25.38 30.16 -14.58
N ASP A 150 24.97 28.94 -14.94
CA ASP A 150 25.81 28.00 -15.69
C ASP A 150 25.08 27.39 -16.89
N ARG A 151 25.72 27.44 -18.07
CA ARG A 151 25.21 26.79 -19.30
C ARG A 151 25.23 25.26 -19.23
N PHE A 152 25.96 24.67 -18.29
CA PHE A 152 26.04 23.23 -18.04
C PHE A 152 25.26 22.79 -16.80
N TRP A 153 24.26 23.57 -16.38
CA TRP A 153 23.47 23.36 -15.17
C TRP A 153 22.90 21.93 -15.05
N VAL A 154 22.54 21.30 -16.17
CA VAL A 154 22.00 19.92 -16.22
C VAL A 154 22.98 18.92 -15.60
N ASN A 155 24.27 18.98 -15.92
CA ASN A 155 25.27 18.05 -15.38
C ASN A 155 25.53 18.28 -13.88
N ARG A 156 25.49 19.53 -13.42
CA ARG A 156 25.66 19.85 -11.99
C ARG A 156 24.44 19.45 -11.18
N PHE A 157 23.24 19.67 -11.72
CA PHE A 157 21.97 19.22 -11.15
C PHE A 157 21.94 17.69 -11.02
N SER A 158 22.31 16.95 -12.08
CA SER A 158 22.42 15.49 -12.03
C SER A 158 23.39 15.02 -10.95
N GLY A 159 24.58 15.63 -10.87
CA GLY A 159 25.57 15.28 -9.84
C GLY A 159 25.08 15.49 -8.39
N TRP A 160 24.31 16.56 -8.14
CA TRP A 160 23.70 16.78 -6.82
C TRP A 160 22.60 15.76 -6.49
N ARG A 161 21.89 15.30 -7.52
CA ARG A 161 20.72 14.42 -7.39
C ARG A 161 21.06 12.94 -7.52
N GLU A 162 22.27 12.57 -7.95
CA GLU A 162 22.73 11.19 -8.14
C GLU A 162 22.48 10.33 -6.90
N GLY A 163 22.92 10.79 -5.72
CA GLY A 163 22.74 10.06 -4.47
C GLY A 163 21.27 9.91 -4.04
N ILE A 164 20.37 10.81 -4.47
CA ILE A 164 18.93 10.67 -4.26
C ILE A 164 18.36 9.63 -5.24
N PHE A 165 18.79 9.69 -6.49
CA PHE A 165 18.35 8.75 -7.53
C PHE A 165 18.80 7.31 -7.24
N THR A 166 20.04 7.06 -6.81
CA THR A 166 20.49 5.72 -6.42
C THR A 166 19.66 5.14 -5.27
N ARG A 167 19.30 5.98 -4.28
CA ARG A 167 18.42 5.58 -3.17
C ARG A 167 17.00 5.31 -3.65
N LEU A 168 16.49 6.11 -4.58
CA LEU A 168 15.18 5.92 -5.21
C LEU A 168 15.12 4.59 -5.96
N THR A 169 16.12 4.31 -6.81
CA THR A 169 16.27 3.03 -7.54
C THR A 169 16.26 1.84 -6.59
N SER A 170 17.06 1.92 -5.52
CA SER A 170 17.13 0.86 -4.51
C SER A 170 15.78 0.64 -3.80
N ALA A 171 15.06 1.72 -3.51
CA ALA A 171 13.73 1.67 -2.89
C ALA A 171 12.68 1.03 -3.84
N VAL A 172 12.69 1.39 -5.13
CA VAL A 172 11.79 0.81 -6.14
C VAL A 172 12.06 -0.67 -6.32
N GLU A 173 13.32 -1.07 -6.49
CA GLU A 173 13.68 -2.49 -6.63
C GLU A 173 13.32 -3.30 -5.38
N GLY A 174 13.55 -2.76 -4.19
CA GLY A 174 13.16 -3.38 -2.93
C GLY A 174 11.64 -3.58 -2.82
N ALA A 175 10.85 -2.57 -3.19
CA ALA A 175 9.39 -2.62 -3.16
C ALA A 175 8.81 -3.62 -4.18
N LEU A 176 9.40 -3.70 -5.38
CA LEU A 176 8.97 -4.63 -6.43
C LEU A 176 9.34 -6.09 -6.10
N ARG A 177 10.49 -6.33 -5.44
CA ARG A 177 10.96 -7.68 -5.07
C ARG A 177 10.38 -8.21 -3.76
N ALA A 178 9.78 -7.36 -2.93
CA ALA A 178 9.18 -7.80 -1.68
C ALA A 178 8.16 -8.93 -1.91
N PRO A 179 8.02 -9.91 -1.00
CA PRO A 179 6.94 -10.88 -1.09
C PRO A 179 5.57 -10.20 -0.95
N LEU A 180 4.55 -10.72 -1.63
CA LEU A 180 3.19 -10.26 -1.41
C LEU A 180 2.74 -10.68 -0.01
N PRO A 181 2.18 -9.76 0.80
CA PRO A 181 1.85 -10.04 2.20
C PRO A 181 0.72 -11.06 2.39
N LEU A 182 0.05 -11.49 1.32
CA LEU A 182 -1.13 -12.36 1.40
C LEU A 182 -1.04 -13.51 0.39
N LYS A 183 -0.72 -14.72 0.89
CA LYS A 183 -0.95 -15.98 0.14
C LYS A 183 -2.44 -16.29 0.14
#